data_AF-A0A1M3U1N9-F1
#
_entry.id   AF-A0A1M3U1N9-F1
#
_cell.length_a   1.000
_cell.length_b   1.000
_cell.length_c   1.000
_cell.angle_alpha   90.00
_cell.angle_beta   90.00
_cell.angle_gamma   90.00
#
_symmetry.space_group_name_H-M   'P 1'
#
loop_
_entity.id
_entity.type
_entity.pdbx_description
1 polymer ?
#
loop_
_entity_poly.entity_id
_entity_poly.type
_entity_poly.pdbx_seq_one_letter_code
_entity_poly.pdbx_strand_id
1 'polypeptide(L)'
;MFPPVVEETMGYYPPPCELEQLMYQTIDACDALDGRTDGVVSRTGLCKLNFNLSSLYGIPYSCIVTSALTGYELAHNGTITAEGVAVVEAIENGLHGPNGPRAYLAL
;
A
#
# COMPACT_ATOMS: atom_id res chain seq x y z
N MET A 1 -13.39 4.13 -5.31
CA MET A 1 -13.22 4.60 -6.70
C MET A 1 -11.91 5.34 -6.92
N PHE A 2 -11.29 5.95 -5.88
CA PHE A 2 -10.05 6.71 -6.05
C PHE A 2 -8.79 5.87 -6.39
N PRO A 3 -8.53 4.69 -5.77
CA PRO A 3 -7.30 3.93 -6.06
C PRO A 3 -7.11 3.52 -7.53
N PRO A 4 -8.13 3.00 -8.24
CA PRO A 4 -7.98 2.67 -9.67
C PRO A 4 -7.66 3.88 -10.55
N VAL A 5 -8.08 5.10 -10.15
CA VAL A 5 -7.74 6.33 -10.89
C VAL A 5 -6.27 6.67 -10.72
N VAL A 6 -5.70 6.45 -9.53
CA VAL A 6 -4.27 6.67 -9.27
C VAL A 6 -3.44 5.68 -10.10
N GLU A 7 -3.80 4.40 -10.06
CA GLU A 7 -3.12 3.35 -10.84
C GLU A 7 -3.12 3.66 -12.34
N GLU A 8 -4.28 4.01 -12.89
CA GLU A 8 -4.41 4.40 -14.30
C GLU A 8 -3.58 5.64 -14.65
N THR A 9 -3.63 6.67 -13.79
CA THR A 9 -2.91 7.94 -14.03
C THR A 9 -1.39 7.74 -13.96
N MET A 10 -0.92 6.85 -13.10
CA MET A 10 0.50 6.52 -12.96
C MET A 10 0.96 5.41 -13.92
N GLY A 11 0.03 4.72 -14.59
CA GLY A 11 0.32 3.61 -15.50
C GLY A 11 0.92 2.38 -14.80
N TYR A 12 0.68 2.22 -13.49
CA TYR A 12 1.22 1.14 -12.69
C TYR A 12 0.13 0.53 -11.82
N TYR A 13 -0.03 -0.79 -11.95
CA TYR A 13 -1.00 -1.58 -11.19
C TYR A 13 -0.19 -2.55 -10.32
N PRO A 14 -0.02 -2.25 -9.02
CA PRO A 14 0.74 -3.09 -8.12
C PRO A 14 0.17 -4.51 -8.12
N PRO A 15 1.02 -5.56 -8.21
CA PRO A 15 0.52 -6.91 -8.06
C PRO A 15 -0.07 -7.09 -6.66
N PRO A 16 -1.16 -7.86 -6.49
CA PRO A 16 -1.85 -7.99 -5.20
C PRO A 16 -0.94 -8.38 -4.04
N CYS A 17 0.06 -9.22 -4.29
CA CYS A 17 1.00 -9.66 -3.27
C CYS A 17 1.97 -8.58 -2.80
N GLU A 18 2.36 -7.67 -3.69
CA GLU A 18 3.17 -6.52 -3.29
C GLU A 18 2.36 -5.56 -2.44
N LEU A 19 1.11 -5.30 -2.83
CA LEU A 19 0.20 -4.45 -2.06
C LEU A 19 -0.10 -5.07 -0.68
N GLU A 20 -0.28 -6.38 -0.63
CA GLU A 20 -0.45 -7.12 0.62
C GLU A 20 0.79 -7.02 1.51
N GLN A 21 1.99 -7.17 0.95
CA GLN A 21 3.23 -6.97 1.70
C GLN A 21 3.36 -5.54 2.24
N LEU A 22 3.06 -4.53 1.41
CA LEU A 22 3.04 -3.12 1.82
C LEU A 22 2.10 -2.89 3.01
N MET A 23 0.90 -3.49 2.96
CA MET A 23 -0.06 -3.45 4.06
C MET A 23 0.52 -4.09 5.33
N TYR A 24 1.08 -5.30 5.26
CA TYR A 24 1.65 -5.97 6.43
C TYR A 24 2.79 -5.18 7.06
N GLN A 25 3.71 -4.66 6.25
CA GLN A 25 4.82 -3.85 6.75
C GLN A 25 4.34 -2.54 7.39
N THR A 26 3.27 -1.95 6.84
CA THR A 26 2.66 -0.75 7.41
C THR A 26 1.99 -1.04 8.75
N ILE A 27 1.27 -2.17 8.87
CA ILE A 27 0.67 -2.59 10.15
C ILE A 27 1.78 -2.85 11.18
N ASP A 28 2.81 -3.61 10.82
CA ASP A 28 3.94 -3.90 11.72
C ASP A 28 4.62 -2.62 12.24
N ALA A 29 4.77 -1.61 11.37
CA ALA A 29 5.36 -0.33 11.74
C ALA A 29 4.44 0.57 12.60
N CYS A 30 3.11 0.47 12.45
CA CYS A 30 2.18 1.48 12.94
C CYS A 30 1.15 1.03 13.97
N ASP A 31 0.84 -0.27 14.08
CA ASP A 31 -0.16 -0.83 14.99
C ASP A 31 0.09 -0.40 16.44
N ALA A 32 1.31 -0.62 16.94
CA ALA A 32 1.69 -0.27 18.31
C ALA A 32 1.63 1.24 18.67
N LEU A 33 1.49 2.14 17.69
CA LEU A 33 1.52 3.60 17.92
C LEU A 33 0.32 4.13 18.70
N ASP A 34 -0.79 3.38 18.75
CA ASP A 34 -1.95 3.74 19.55
C ASP A 34 -1.95 3.15 20.97
N GLY A 35 -0.90 2.40 21.32
CA GLY A 35 -0.74 1.73 22.61
C GLY A 35 -1.30 0.31 22.65
N ARG A 36 -1.74 -0.25 21.53
CA ARG A 36 -2.22 -1.62 21.40
C ARG A 36 -1.59 -2.30 20.16
N THR A 37 -1.45 -3.61 20.21
CA THR A 37 -0.96 -4.40 19.07
C THR A 37 -2.02 -5.45 18.77
N ASP A 38 -2.95 -5.10 17.89
CA ASP A 38 -4.07 -5.97 17.51
C ASP A 38 -4.26 -6.10 15.99
N GLY A 39 -3.26 -5.65 15.23
CA GLY A 39 -3.25 -5.68 13.77
C GLY A 39 -4.08 -4.55 13.14
N VAL A 40 -4.43 -3.51 13.89
CA VAL A 40 -5.27 -2.40 13.42
C VAL A 40 -4.57 -1.07 13.65
N VAL A 41 -4.36 -0.31 12.57
CA VAL A 41 -3.81 1.04 12.68
C VAL A 41 -4.93 2.03 13.02
N SER A 42 -5.18 2.27 14.31
CA SER A 42 -6.25 3.21 14.76
C SER A 42 -5.85 4.68 14.67
N ARG A 43 -4.54 4.96 14.60
CA ARG A 43 -3.97 6.32 14.55
C ARG A 43 -3.19 6.56 13.25
N THR A 44 -3.85 6.45 12.10
CA THR A 44 -3.23 6.66 10.77
C THR A 44 -2.50 8.00 10.65
N GLY A 45 -3.03 9.07 11.25
CA GLY A 45 -2.33 10.37 11.28
C GLY A 45 -0.99 10.35 12.04
N LEU A 46 -0.89 9.55 13.11
CA LEU A 46 0.37 9.35 13.83
C LEU A 46 1.32 8.42 13.07
N CYS A 47 0.78 7.40 12.40
CA CYS A 47 1.54 6.54 11.49
C CYS A 47 2.23 7.37 10.40
N LYS A 48 1.49 8.23 9.70
CA LYS A 48 2.04 9.11 8.65
C LYS A 48 3.14 10.06 9.12
N LEU A 49 3.20 10.38 10.41
CA LEU A 49 4.25 11.23 11.00
C LEU A 49 5.51 10.43 11.39
N ASN A 50 5.38 9.15 11.70
CA ASN A 50 6.47 8.32 12.24
C ASN A 50 7.01 7.30 11.22
N PHE A 51 6.27 7.04 10.15
CA PHE A 51 6.58 6.02 9.17
C PHE A 51 6.60 6.56 7.75
N ASN A 52 7.59 6.14 6.98
CA ASN A 52 7.76 6.51 5.57
C ASN A 52 7.74 5.24 4.72
N LEU A 53 6.80 5.17 3.77
CA LEU A 53 6.62 4.00 2.90
C LEU A 53 7.85 3.73 2.01
N SER A 54 8.64 4.77 1.70
CA SER A 54 9.92 4.61 1.00
C SER A 54 10.96 3.77 1.76
N SER A 55 10.78 3.54 3.07
CA SER A 55 11.64 2.60 3.81
C SER A 55 11.44 1.14 3.42
N LEU A 56 10.36 0.83 2.69
CA LEU A 56 9.97 -0.54 2.33
C LEU A 56 10.58 -1.03 1.01
N TYR A 57 11.30 -0.19 0.28
CA TYR A 57 11.92 -0.57 -1.00
C TYR A 57 12.80 -1.81 -0.88
N GLY A 58 12.60 -2.76 -1.80
CA GLY A 58 13.42 -3.96 -1.89
C GLY A 58 13.10 -5.05 -0.87
N ILE A 59 12.13 -4.85 0.03
CA ILE A 59 11.68 -5.90 0.93
C ILE A 59 11.09 -7.05 0.10
N PRO A 60 11.58 -8.29 0.25
CA PRO A 60 11.06 -9.42 -0.49
C PRO A 60 9.70 -9.85 0.05
N TYR A 61 8.85 -10.34 -0.85
CA TYR A 61 7.60 -10.98 -0.50
C TYR A 61 7.44 -12.31 -1.25
N SER A 62 6.64 -13.19 -0.65
CA SER A 62 6.25 -14.47 -1.22
C SER A 62 4.79 -14.73 -0.85
N CYS A 63 3.97 -14.97 -1.86
CA CYS A 63 2.56 -15.27 -1.71
C CYS A 63 2.19 -16.46 -2.60
N ILE A 64 1.01 -17.04 -2.35
CA ILE A 64 0.42 -18.06 -3.21
C ILE A 64 -0.70 -17.42 -4.02
N VAL A 65 -0.64 -17.53 -5.34
CA VAL A 65 -1.70 -17.10 -6.24
C VAL A 65 -2.37 -18.30 -6.88
N THR A 66 -3.70 -18.32 -6.87
CA THR A 66 -4.48 -19.34 -7.59
C THR A 66 -4.66 -18.91 -9.03
N SER A 67 -4.21 -19.74 -9.98
CA SER A 67 -4.45 -19.48 -11.40
C SER A 67 -5.95 -19.53 -11.71
N ALA A 68 -6.49 -18.44 -12.24
CA ALA A 68 -7.89 -18.38 -12.67
C ALA A 68 -8.23 -19.37 -13.81
N LEU A 69 -7.21 -19.83 -14.56
CA LEU A 69 -7.38 -20.74 -15.70
C LEU A 69 -7.36 -22.21 -15.28
N THR A 70 -6.48 -22.58 -14.36
CA THR A 70 -6.19 -23.97 -14.04
C THR A 70 -6.53 -24.37 -12.60
N GLY A 71 -6.78 -23.39 -11.73
CA GLY A 71 -7.01 -23.61 -10.29
C GLY A 71 -5.77 -24.04 -9.52
N TYR A 72 -4.59 -24.11 -10.14
CA TYR A 72 -3.34 -24.43 -9.45
C TYR A 72 -2.85 -23.25 -8.63
N GLU A 73 -2.34 -23.56 -7.45
CA GLU A 73 -1.58 -22.66 -6.61
C GLU A 73 -0.15 -22.51 -7.14
N LEU A 74 0.27 -21.27 -7.37
CA LEU A 74 1.60 -20.91 -7.84
C LEU A 74 2.22 -19.95 -6.83
N ALA A 75 3.50 -20.16 -6.50
CA ALA A 75 4.26 -19.19 -5.72
C ALA A 75 4.52 -17.95 -6.58
N HIS A 76 4.17 -16.79 -6.07
CA HIS A 76 4.51 -15.50 -6.65
C HIS A 76 5.43 -14.75 -5.69
N ASN A 77 6.65 -14.50 -6.16
CA ASN A 77 7.72 -13.90 -5.39
C ASN A 77 8.15 -12.60 -6.06
N GLY A 78 8.52 -11.62 -5.24
CA GLY A 78 9.00 -10.35 -5.73
C GLY A 78 9.61 -9.53 -4.61
N THR A 79 9.82 -8.26 -4.88
CA THR A 79 10.26 -7.26 -3.91
C THR A 79 9.39 -6.03 -4.07
N ILE A 80 9.17 -5.30 -2.98
CA ILE A 80 8.47 -4.01 -3.03
C ILE A 80 9.26 -3.06 -3.96
N THR A 81 8.56 -2.52 -4.94
CA THR A 81 9.08 -1.65 -6.00
C THR A 81 8.94 -0.17 -5.63
N ALA A 82 9.67 0.68 -6.35
CA ALA A 82 9.55 2.13 -6.18
C ALA A 82 8.16 2.63 -6.62
N GLU A 83 7.66 2.06 -7.71
CA GLU A 83 6.39 2.38 -8.33
C GLU A 83 5.21 1.94 -7.44
N GLY A 84 5.28 0.75 -6.82
CA GLY A 84 4.26 0.25 -5.90
C GLY A 84 4.08 1.15 -4.68
N VAL A 85 5.18 1.57 -4.04
CA VAL A 85 5.13 2.56 -2.96
C VAL A 85 4.60 3.90 -3.45
N ALA A 86 5.04 4.38 -4.62
CA ALA A 86 4.60 5.67 -5.14
C ALA A 86 3.08 5.69 -5.40
N VAL A 87 2.50 4.58 -5.89
CA VAL A 87 1.05 4.42 -6.04
C VAL A 87 0.36 4.46 -4.67
N VAL A 88 0.83 3.72 -3.68
CA VAL A 88 0.25 3.74 -2.32
C VAL A 88 0.36 5.13 -1.69
N GLU A 89 1.51 5.80 -1.80
CA GLU A 89 1.69 7.18 -1.31
C GLU A 89 0.74 8.16 -2.00
N ALA A 90 0.52 8.02 -3.31
CA ALA A 90 -0.42 8.84 -4.05
C ALA A 90 -1.88 8.59 -3.62
N ILE A 91 -2.25 7.33 -3.35
CA ILE A 91 -3.54 6.97 -2.76
C ILE A 91 -3.70 7.64 -1.40
N GLU A 92 -2.74 7.48 -0.49
CA GLU A 92 -2.73 8.04 0.87
C GLU A 92 -2.71 9.58 0.91
N ASN A 93 -2.18 10.22 -0.13
CA ASN A 93 -2.19 11.69 -0.23
C ASN A 93 -3.57 12.22 -0.62
N GLY A 94 -4.42 11.41 -1.25
CA GLY A 94 -5.75 11.80 -1.67
C GLY A 94 -5.76 12.74 -2.89
N LEU A 95 -6.95 13.00 -3.42
CA LEU A 95 -7.11 13.86 -4.60
C LEU A 95 -6.94 15.33 -4.23
N HIS A 96 -6.08 16.02 -4.96
CA HIS A 96 -5.92 17.48 -4.86
C HIS A 96 -6.44 18.15 -6.13
N GLY A 97 -7.13 19.28 -5.97
CA GLY A 97 -7.54 20.13 -7.07
C GLY A 97 -6.37 20.94 -7.65
N PRO A 98 -6.55 21.62 -8.79
CA PRO A 98 -5.49 22.32 -9.51
C PRO A 98 -4.73 23.38 -8.71
N ASN A 99 -5.36 23.93 -7.66
CA ASN A 99 -4.81 25.01 -6.85
C ASN A 99 -4.31 24.53 -5.47
N GLY A 100 -4.28 23.21 -5.21
CA GLY A 100 -3.83 22.62 -3.96
C GLY A 100 -4.90 22.23 -2.91
N PRO A 101 -6.18 22.66 -2.94
CA PRO A 101 -7.17 22.13 -2.01
C PRO A 101 -7.37 20.62 -2.18
N ARG A 102 -7.46 19.87 -1.08
CA ARG A 102 -7.85 18.46 -1.12
C ARG A 102 -9.32 18.33 -1.46
N ALA A 103 -9.60 17.62 -2.54
CA ALA A 103 -10.94 17.27 -3.00
C ALA A 103 -11.42 15.94 -2.40
N TYR A 104 -10.48 15.02 -2.07
CA TYR A 104 -10.81 13.73 -1.46
C TYR A 104 -9.71 13.32 -0.48
N LEU A 105 -10.14 12.82 0.68
CA LEU A 105 -9.27 12.17 1.66
C LEU A 105 -9.39 10.66 1.48
N ALA A 106 -8.30 10.01 1.12
CA ALA A 106 -8.14 8.58 1.39
C ALA A 106 -7.74 8.46 2.86
N LEU A 107 -8.43 7.60 3.59
CA LEU A 107 -8.22 7.36 5.02
C LEU A 107 -7.29 6.17 5.23
#